data_AF-A0A537AT28-F1
#
_entry.id   AF-A0A537AT28-F1
#
_cell.length_a   1.000
_cell.length_b   1.000
_cell.length_c   1.000
_cell.angle_alpha   90.00
_cell.angle_beta   90.00
_cell.angle_gamma   90.00
#
_symmetry.space_group_name_H-M   'P 1'
#
loop_
_entity.id
_entity.type
_entity.pdbx_description
1 polymer ?
#
loop_
_entity_poly.entity_id
_entity_poly.type
_entity_poly.pdbx_seq_one_letter_code
_entity_poly.pdbx_strand_id
1 'polypeptide(L)'
;PNLPTIAESGLPGYEASSWYGVLAPAGTPREIVARLNAELVKALEQPEVRTSLLAEGAEPIGGSPEQFAAHIRSEMERLGKMIREAKIRPE
;
A
#
# COMPACT_ATOMS: atom_id res chain seq x y z
N PRO A 1 -0.89 -12.96 -15.97
CA PRO A 1 -0.09 -12.22 -16.99
C PRO A 1 -0.72 -12.10 -18.40
N ASN A 2 -1.94 -12.61 -18.66
CA ASN A 2 -2.56 -12.53 -20.00
C ASN A 2 -3.64 -11.45 -20.14
N LEU A 3 -3.92 -10.71 -19.06
CA LEU A 3 -4.88 -9.62 -19.04
C LEU A 3 -4.10 -8.30 -19.06
N PRO A 4 -4.29 -7.45 -20.09
CA PRO A 4 -3.66 -6.14 -20.13
C PRO A 4 -4.23 -5.27 -19.01
N THR A 5 -3.38 -4.39 -18.48
CA THR A 5 -3.80 -3.32 -17.59
C THR A 5 -4.67 -2.31 -18.35
N ILE A 6 -5.39 -1.45 -17.63
CA ILE A 6 -6.18 -0.37 -18.25
C ILE A 6 -5.26 0.63 -18.98
N ALA A 7 -4.06 0.87 -18.44
CA ALA A 7 -3.05 1.68 -19.10
C ALA A 7 -2.66 1.13 -20.48
N GLU A 8 -2.48 -0.18 -20.60
CA GLU A 8 -2.18 -0.87 -21.87
C GLU A 8 -3.41 -0.97 -22.79
N SER A 9 -4.62 -0.82 -22.24
CA SER A 9 -5.90 -0.97 -22.96
C SER A 9 -6.46 0.36 -23.50
N GLY A 10 -5.66 1.43 -23.50
CA GLY A 10 -6.03 2.71 -24.13
C GLY A 10 -6.23 3.89 -23.19
N LEU A 11 -5.88 3.77 -21.89
CA LEU A 11 -5.92 4.87 -20.94
C LEU A 11 -4.54 5.09 -20.25
N PRO A 12 -3.54 5.63 -20.96
CA PRO A 12 -2.19 5.81 -20.41
C PRO A 12 -2.19 6.58 -19.08
N GLY A 13 -1.43 6.07 -18.11
CA GLY A 13 -1.35 6.64 -16.76
C GLY A 13 -2.50 6.26 -15.82
N TYR A 14 -3.46 5.43 -16.27
CA TYR A 14 -4.46 4.86 -15.39
C TYR A 14 -3.85 3.76 -14.52
N GLU A 15 -3.76 4.02 -13.23
CA GLU A 15 -3.33 3.06 -12.22
C GLU A 15 -4.26 3.16 -11.00
N ALA A 16 -4.89 2.04 -10.68
CA ALA A 16 -5.75 1.89 -9.52
C ALA A 16 -5.37 0.58 -8.84
N SER A 17 -4.52 0.68 -7.81
CA SER A 17 -4.12 -0.42 -6.94
C SER A 17 -4.54 -0.11 -5.52
N SER A 18 -5.05 -1.11 -4.82
CA SER A 18 -5.32 -1.04 -3.38
C SER A 18 -4.11 -1.55 -2.63
N TRP A 19 -3.79 -0.89 -1.51
CA TRP A 19 -2.70 -1.30 -0.63
C TRP A 19 -3.23 -1.46 0.79
N TYR A 20 -2.55 -2.31 1.55
CA TYR A 20 -2.81 -2.53 2.97
C TYR A 20 -1.53 -2.29 3.75
N GLY A 21 -1.67 -1.94 5.03
CA GLY A 21 -0.54 -1.83 5.93
C GLY A 21 -0.97 -1.69 7.37
N VAL A 22 0.03 -1.61 8.26
CA VAL A 22 -0.17 -1.59 9.71
C VAL A 22 0.22 -0.22 10.24
N LEU A 23 -0.66 0.36 11.07
CA LEU A 23 -0.47 1.66 11.72
C LEU A 23 -0.46 1.48 13.23
N ALA A 24 0.40 2.24 13.91
CA ALA A 24 0.43 2.34 15.37
C ALA A 24 -0.08 3.73 15.81
N PRO A 25 -0.57 3.88 17.06
CA PRO A 25 -1.00 5.18 17.58
C PRO A 25 0.07 6.27 17.45
N ALA A 26 -0.36 7.51 17.28
CA ALA A 26 0.54 8.66 17.27
C ALA A 26 1.31 8.74 18.60
N GLY A 27 2.62 8.97 18.52
CA GLY A 27 3.49 9.00 19.70
C GLY A 27 4.02 7.63 20.17
N THR A 28 3.69 6.53 19.47
CA THR A 28 4.32 5.23 19.74
C THR A 28 5.86 5.36 19.66
N PRO A 29 6.61 4.93 20.69
CA PRO A 29 8.07 5.00 20.70
C PRO A 29 8.70 4.37 19.44
N ARG A 30 9.72 5.03 18.90
CA ARG A 30 10.37 4.61 17.64
C ARG A 30 10.91 3.19 17.70
N GLU A 31 11.45 2.78 18.83
CA GLU A 31 11.97 1.43 19.06
C GLU A 31 10.88 0.34 18.95
N ILE A 32 9.66 0.63 19.40
CA ILE A 32 8.53 -0.28 19.29
C ILE A 32 8.10 -0.40 17.82
N VAL A 33 8.02 0.72 17.12
CA VAL A 33 7.70 0.74 15.67
C VAL A 33 8.75 -0.04 14.88
N ALA A 34 10.03 0.17 15.17
CA ALA A 34 11.13 -0.52 14.51
C ALA A 34 11.06 -2.04 14.76
N ARG A 35 10.79 -2.46 16.00
CA ARG A 35 10.64 -3.88 16.33
C ARG A 35 9.44 -4.52 15.61
N LEU A 36 8.28 -3.86 15.62
CA LEU A 36 7.10 -4.37 14.93
C LEU A 36 7.33 -4.48 13.42
N ASN A 37 7.92 -3.47 12.80
CA ASN A 37 8.27 -3.51 11.39
C ASN A 37 9.22 -4.67 11.06
N ALA A 38 10.28 -4.87 11.86
CA ALA A 38 11.22 -5.97 11.63
C ALA A 38 10.53 -7.34 11.68
N GLU A 39 9.62 -7.58 12.63
CA GLU A 39 8.89 -8.85 12.71
C GLU A 39 7.86 -9.01 11.59
N LEU A 40 7.19 -7.92 11.17
CA LEU A 40 6.28 -7.95 10.03
C LEU A 40 7.00 -8.26 8.72
N VAL A 41 8.18 -7.65 8.48
CA VAL A 41 8.98 -7.92 7.28
C VAL A 41 9.41 -9.40 7.25
N LYS A 42 9.90 -9.93 8.38
CA LYS A 42 10.22 -11.37 8.48
C LYS A 42 9.01 -12.26 8.22
N ALA A 43 7.82 -11.88 8.70
CA ALA A 43 6.61 -12.66 8.46
C ALA A 43 6.23 -12.67 6.97
N LEU A 44 6.39 -11.55 6.25
CA LEU A 44 6.13 -11.46 4.81
C LEU A 44 7.09 -12.31 3.97
N GLU A 45 8.28 -12.63 4.50
CA GLU A 45 9.26 -13.53 3.88
C GLU A 45 8.93 -15.02 4.08
N GLN A 46 8.01 -15.36 5.00
CA GLN A 46 7.62 -16.74 5.24
C GLN A 46 6.85 -17.30 4.03
N PRO A 47 7.23 -18.50 3.51
CA PRO A 47 6.60 -19.09 2.33
C PRO A 47 5.08 -19.21 2.45
N GLU A 48 4.58 -19.59 3.62
CA GLU A 48 3.16 -19.79 3.87
C GLU A 48 2.38 -18.47 3.77
N VAL A 49 2.93 -17.40 4.38
CA VAL A 49 2.34 -16.05 4.36
C VAL A 49 2.35 -15.51 2.94
N ARG A 50 3.49 -15.60 2.25
CA ARG A 50 3.64 -15.14 0.87
C ARG A 50 2.68 -15.87 -0.07
N THR A 51 2.56 -17.18 0.09
CA THR A 51 1.65 -17.99 -0.74
C THR A 51 0.20 -17.61 -0.50
N SER A 52 -0.21 -17.40 0.76
CA SER A 52 -1.58 -16.98 1.09
C SER A 52 -1.91 -15.61 0.49
N LEU A 53 -1.01 -14.63 0.63
CA LEU A 53 -1.22 -13.29 0.07
C LEU A 53 -1.31 -13.33 -1.46
N LEU A 54 -0.42 -14.05 -2.12
CA LEU A 54 -0.46 -14.20 -3.58
C LEU A 54 -1.73 -14.90 -4.06
N ALA A 55 -2.24 -15.89 -3.30
CA ALA A 55 -3.50 -16.56 -3.61
C ALA A 55 -4.71 -15.61 -3.51
N GLU A 56 -4.63 -14.61 -2.63
CA GLU A 56 -5.62 -13.53 -2.51
C GLU A 56 -5.40 -12.39 -3.53
N GLY A 57 -4.37 -12.48 -4.37
CA GLY A 57 -4.01 -11.46 -5.35
C GLY A 57 -3.28 -10.25 -4.74
N ALA A 58 -2.79 -10.38 -3.50
CA ALA A 58 -1.97 -9.37 -2.83
C ALA A 58 -0.48 -9.68 -3.00
N GLU A 59 0.31 -8.63 -3.27
CA GLU A 59 1.77 -8.74 -3.36
C GLU A 59 2.41 -8.28 -2.04
N PRO A 60 3.22 -9.12 -1.38
CA PRO A 60 3.96 -8.71 -0.18
C PRO A 60 5.14 -7.80 -0.55
N ILE A 61 5.07 -6.54 -0.12
CA ILE A 61 6.09 -5.51 -0.43
C ILE A 61 7.11 -5.35 0.72
N GLY A 62 6.64 -5.27 1.97
CA GLY A 62 7.50 -4.95 3.13
C GLY A 62 8.03 -3.50 3.10
N GLY A 63 9.27 -3.30 3.53
CA GLY A 63 9.94 -1.99 3.56
C GLY A 63 10.02 -1.34 4.93
N SER A 64 10.54 -0.12 4.97
CA SER A 64 10.74 0.66 6.20
C SER A 64 9.49 1.46 6.60
N PRO A 65 9.32 1.82 7.89
CA PRO A 65 8.24 2.70 8.33
C PRO A 65 8.24 4.05 7.60
N GLU A 66 9.42 4.60 7.29
CA GLU A 66 9.57 5.87 6.58
C GLU A 66 9.12 5.75 5.11
N GLN A 67 9.43 4.64 4.44
CA GLN A 67 8.97 4.35 3.09
C GLN A 67 7.43 4.26 3.05
N PHE A 68 6.84 3.55 4.00
CA PHE A 68 5.38 3.44 4.07
C PHE A 68 4.72 4.78 4.40
N ALA A 69 5.31 5.58 5.30
CA ALA A 69 4.82 6.93 5.58
C ALA A 69 4.91 7.85 4.34
N ALA A 70 5.93 7.69 3.50
CA ALA A 70 6.03 8.43 2.23
C ALA A 70 4.93 8.01 1.25
N HIS A 71 4.67 6.70 1.13
CA HIS A 71 3.59 6.15 0.30
C HIS A 71 2.21 6.68 0.71
N ILE A 72 1.91 6.70 2.01
CA ILE A 72 0.66 7.25 2.52
C ILE A 72 0.51 8.73 2.12
N ARG A 73 1.57 9.52 2.26
CA ARG A 73 1.54 10.95 1.87
C ARG A 73 1.28 11.13 0.38
N SER A 74 1.98 10.39 -0.48
CA SER A 74 1.78 10.49 -1.93
C SER A 74 0.37 10.06 -2.34
N GLU A 75 -0.17 9.02 -1.72
CA GLU A 75 -1.53 8.55 -2.01
C GLU A 75 -2.59 9.53 -1.52
N MET A 76 -2.42 10.13 -0.34
CA MET A 76 -3.31 11.19 0.14
C MET A 76 -3.31 12.41 -0.81
N GLU A 77 -2.14 12.81 -1.32
CA GLU A 77 -2.02 13.90 -2.29
C GLU A 77 -2.70 13.55 -3.61
N ARG A 78 -2.43 12.36 -4.16
CA ARG A 78 -3.00 11.87 -5.43
C ARG A 78 -4.52 11.75 -5.35
N LEU A 79 -5.04 11.04 -4.34
CA LEU A 79 -6.47 10.84 -4.14
C LEU A 79 -7.18 12.15 -3.81
N GLY A 80 -6.57 13.00 -2.98
CA GLY A 80 -7.11 14.31 -2.66
C GLY A 80 -7.26 15.21 -3.89
N LYS A 81 -6.29 15.19 -4.81
CA LYS A 81 -6.39 15.90 -6.09
C LYS A 81 -7.54 15.34 -6.94
N MET A 82 -7.60 14.02 -7.09
CA MET A 82 -8.65 13.34 -7.86
C MET A 82 -10.06 13.65 -7.34
N ILE A 83 -10.27 13.58 -6.01
CA ILE A 83 -11.57 13.88 -5.37
C ILE A 83 -12.02 15.31 -5.69
N ARG A 84 -11.10 16.28 -5.59
CA ARG A 84 -11.40 17.70 -5.89
C ARG A 84 -11.75 17.91 -7.36
N GLU A 85 -11.00 17.32 -8.27
CA GLU A 85 -11.24 17.42 -9.72
C GLU A 85 -12.57 16.76 -10.12
N ALA A 86 -12.88 15.61 -9.54
CA ALA A 86 -14.12 14.87 -9.77
C ALA A 86 -15.34 15.43 -9.02
N LYS A 87 -15.15 16.46 -8.16
CA LYS A 87 -16.19 17.08 -7.31
C LYS A 87 -16.95 16.06 -6.44
N ILE A 88 -16.27 15.01 -6.00
CA ILE A 88 -16.82 13.99 -5.11
C ILE A 88 -16.94 14.59 -3.70
N ARG A 89 -18.07 14.37 -3.03
CA ARG A 89 -18.33 14.85 -1.67
C ARG A 89 -18.54 13.67 -0.72
N PRO A 90 -18.09 13.76 0.53
CA PRO A 90 -18.58 12.87 1.57
C PRO A 90 -20.10 13.08 1.71
N GLU A 91 -20.81 11.99 1.99
CA GLU A 91 -22.24 11.99 2.30
C GLU A 91 -22.57 12.74 3.59
#